data_AF-A0A0N1IKU3-F1
#
_entry.id   AF-A0A0N1IKU3-F1
#
_cell.length_a   1.000
_cell.length_b   1.000
_cell.length_c   1.000
_cell.angle_alpha   90.00
_cell.angle_beta   90.00
_cell.angle_gamma   90.00
#
_symmetry.space_group_name_H-M   'P 1'
#
loop_
_entity.id
_entity.type
_entity.pdbx_description
1 polymer ?
#
loop_
_entity_poly.entity_id
_entity_poly.type
_entity_poly.pdbx_seq_one_letter_code
_entity_poly.pdbx_strand_id
1 'polypeptide(L)'
;MSADNAATIPQERSRVVRILVLVNCAVLVIFGFIAFIGNVLNFLDLTIPVLAIYMCLFGLVLTACEMNLAASKTYFGALHDWLGEAVFMIFVGTLGVAIWTSSIFALTGGFYSIFVGIATILDQFAFGRRLLGNTP
;
A
#
# COMPACT_ATOMS: atom_id res chain seq x y z
N MET A 1 20.65 13.05 -29.33
CA MET A 1 20.86 12.48 -28.00
C MET A 1 19.80 11.41 -27.79
N SER A 2 20.16 10.16 -28.04
CA SER A 2 19.31 8.99 -27.89
C SER A 2 19.28 8.65 -26.40
N ALA A 3 18.20 9.00 -25.71
CA ALA A 3 17.93 8.43 -24.40
C ALA A 3 17.51 6.98 -24.68
N ASP A 4 18.38 6.06 -24.30
CA ASP A 4 18.12 4.63 -24.29
C ASP A 4 16.71 4.39 -23.74
N ASN A 5 15.87 3.79 -24.59
CA ASN A 5 14.71 3.05 -24.14
C ASN A 5 15.25 1.92 -23.26
N ALA A 6 15.52 2.22 -21.99
CA ALA A 6 15.65 1.24 -20.94
C ALA A 6 14.31 0.51 -20.95
N ALA A 7 14.27 -0.60 -21.69
CA ALA A 7 13.17 -1.52 -21.70
C ALA A 7 12.85 -1.79 -20.23
N THR A 8 11.73 -1.24 -19.76
CA THR A 8 11.17 -1.56 -18.46
C THR A 8 10.91 -3.05 -18.52
N ILE A 9 11.87 -3.84 -18.06
CA ILE A 9 11.75 -5.27 -17.87
C ILE A 9 10.45 -5.43 -17.08
N PRO A 10 9.46 -6.20 -17.58
CA PRO A 10 8.23 -6.41 -16.83
C PRO A 10 8.63 -6.95 -15.46
N GLN A 11 8.53 -6.12 -14.42
CA GLN A 11 8.80 -6.51 -13.05
C GLN A 11 7.70 -7.48 -12.64
N GLU A 12 7.92 -8.78 -12.89
CA GLU A 12 7.07 -9.83 -12.35
C GLU A 12 7.29 -9.89 -10.84
N ARG A 13 6.46 -9.14 -10.11
CA ARG A 13 6.32 -9.23 -8.65
C ARG A 13 6.10 -10.69 -8.26
N SER A 14 6.76 -11.16 -7.21
CA SER A 14 6.53 -12.51 -6.69
C SER A 14 5.04 -12.71 -6.35
N ARG A 15 4.49 -13.89 -6.67
CA ARG A 15 3.09 -14.23 -6.37
C ARG A 15 2.74 -14.00 -4.91
N VAL A 16 3.70 -14.21 -4.01
CA VAL A 16 3.54 -14.01 -2.56
C VAL A 16 3.31 -12.53 -2.23
N VAL A 17 4.12 -11.63 -2.78
CA VAL A 17 3.97 -10.18 -2.54
C VAL A 17 2.68 -9.66 -3.13
N ARG A 18 2.29 -10.15 -4.32
CA ARG A 18 1.00 -9.78 -4.92
C ARG A 18 -0.18 -10.16 -4.03
N ILE A 19 -0.15 -11.34 -3.41
CA ILE A 19 -1.17 -11.75 -2.43
C ILE A 19 -1.12 -10.83 -1.20
N LEU A 20 0.06 -10.53 -0.67
CA LEU A 20 0.22 -9.63 0.48
C LEU A 20 -0.36 -8.23 0.21
N VAL A 21 -0.15 -7.67 -0.97
CA VAL A 21 -0.72 -6.36 -1.35
C VAL A 21 -2.24 -6.42 -1.46
N LEU A 22 -2.80 -7.47 -2.08
CA LEU A 22 -4.26 -7.63 -2.15
C LEU A 22 -4.88 -7.79 -0.76
N VAL A 23 -4.24 -8.55 0.13
CA VAL A 23 -4.67 -8.67 1.53
C VAL A 23 -4.55 -7.31 2.23
N ASN A 24 -3.48 -6.55 1.99
CA ASN A 24 -3.32 -5.22 2.57
C ASN A 24 -4.43 -4.26 2.14
N CYS A 25 -4.84 -4.32 0.87
CA CYS A 25 -5.97 -3.55 0.37
C CYS A 25 -7.25 -3.85 1.17
N ALA A 26 -7.57 -5.14 1.35
CA ALA A 26 -8.72 -5.57 2.14
C ALA A 26 -8.59 -5.15 3.61
N VAL A 27 -7.41 -5.30 4.22
CA VAL A 27 -7.13 -4.90 5.60
C VAL A 27 -7.36 -3.41 5.80
N LEU A 28 -6.81 -2.56 4.93
CA LEU A 28 -6.97 -1.11 5.00
C LEU A 28 -8.44 -0.67 4.89
N VAL A 29 -9.20 -1.27 3.97
CA VAL A 29 -10.61 -0.96 3.79
C VAL A 29 -11.43 -1.42 5.00
N ILE A 30 -11.29 -2.68 5.41
CA ILE A 30 -12.11 -3.26 6.48
C ILE A 30 -11.74 -2.66 7.84
N PHE A 31 -10.46 -2.62 8.18
CA PHE A 31 -10.01 -2.12 9.49
C PHE A 31 -10.15 -0.60 9.60
N GLY A 32 -9.92 0.13 8.51
CA GLY A 32 -10.23 1.56 8.44
C GLY A 32 -11.72 1.82 8.67
N PHE A 33 -12.61 1.00 8.10
CA PHE A 33 -14.05 1.20 8.21
C PHE A 33 -14.58 0.87 9.60
N ILE A 34 -14.06 -0.21 10.21
CA ILE A 34 -14.35 -0.56 11.61
C ILE A 34 -13.87 0.57 12.54
N ALA A 35 -12.65 1.09 12.32
CA ALA A 35 -12.11 2.21 13.09
C ALA A 35 -12.95 3.48 12.91
N PHE A 36 -13.43 3.74 11.70
CA PHE A 36 -14.30 4.88 11.39
C PHE A 36 -15.63 4.78 12.16
N ILE A 37 -16.37 3.66 12.02
CA ILE A 37 -17.65 3.48 12.73
C ILE A 37 -17.44 3.57 14.24
N GLY A 38 -16.42 2.88 14.77
CA GLY A 38 -16.13 2.89 16.20
C GLY A 38 -15.86 4.30 16.73
N ASN A 39 -15.18 5.16 15.97
CA ASN A 39 -14.87 6.52 16.40
C ASN A 39 -16.01 7.51 16.17
N VAL A 40 -16.79 7.37 15.09
CA VAL A 40 -17.98 8.20 14.86
C VAL A 40 -19.01 8.02 15.98
N LEU A 41 -19.18 6.80 16.50
CA LEU A 41 -20.09 6.53 17.60
C LEU A 41 -19.65 7.12 18.95
N ASN A 42 -18.35 7.43 19.11
CA ASN A 42 -17.77 7.91 20.37
C ASN A 42 -17.50 9.42 20.42
N PHE A 43 -17.76 10.18 19.34
CA PHE A 43 -17.80 11.66 19.25
C PHE A 43 -16.70 12.45 20.01
N LEU A 44 -15.48 11.91 20.15
CA LEU A 44 -14.45 12.48 21.01
C LEU A 44 -13.46 13.42 20.27
N ASP A 45 -13.26 13.24 18.97
CA ASP A 45 -12.43 14.12 18.12
C ASP A 45 -12.73 13.83 16.65
N LEU A 46 -12.89 14.86 15.81
CA LEU A 46 -13.17 14.69 14.37
C LEU A 46 -11.93 14.21 13.59
N THR A 47 -10.74 14.38 14.16
CA THR A 47 -9.47 14.04 13.50
C THR A 47 -9.33 12.54 13.25
N ILE A 48 -9.75 11.72 14.22
CA ILE A 48 -9.65 10.26 14.15
C ILE A 48 -10.54 9.65 13.05
N PRO A 49 -11.85 9.96 12.97
CA PRO A 49 -12.69 9.45 11.88
C PRO A 49 -12.23 9.95 10.51
N VAL A 50 -11.67 11.17 10.42
CA VAL A 50 -11.05 11.66 9.17
C VAL A 50 -9.84 10.81 8.77
N LEU A 51 -8.93 10.48 9.70
CA LEU A 51 -7.80 9.60 9.40
C LEU A 51 -8.26 8.17 9.04
N ALA A 52 -9.27 7.64 9.74
CA ALA A 52 -9.82 6.32 9.48
C ALA A 52 -10.46 6.23 8.07
N ILE A 53 -11.19 7.26 7.64
CA ILE A 53 -11.75 7.28 6.28
C ILE A 53 -10.67 7.44 5.22
N TYR A 54 -9.59 8.17 5.48
CA TYR A 54 -8.43 8.22 4.58
C TYR A 54 -7.79 6.83 4.41
N MET A 55 -7.67 6.02 5.47
CA MET A 55 -7.19 4.65 5.35
C MET A 55 -8.07 3.81 4.40
N CYS A 56 -9.40 3.94 4.51
CA CYS A 56 -10.32 3.27 3.59
C CYS A 56 -10.13 3.74 2.14
N LEU A 57 -10.13 5.05 1.92
CA LEU A 57 -9.99 5.63 0.59
C LEU A 57 -8.66 5.21 -0.06
N PHE A 58 -7.57 5.22 0.70
CA PHE A 58 -6.28 4.78 0.21
C PHE A 58 -6.22 3.26 -0.08
N GLY A 59 -6.90 2.44 0.73
CA GLY A 59 -7.09 1.02 0.41
C GLY A 59 -7.87 0.78 -0.89
N LEU A 60 -8.91 1.59 -1.15
CA LEU A 60 -9.66 1.55 -2.40
C LEU A 60 -8.83 2.02 -3.60
N VAL A 61 -8.01 3.07 -3.43
CA VAL A 61 -7.08 3.54 -4.46
C VAL A 61 -6.05 2.47 -4.81
N LEU A 62 -5.46 1.81 -3.81
CA LEU A 62 -4.55 0.68 -4.03
C LEU A 62 -5.25 -0.47 -4.76
N THR A 63 -6.48 -0.80 -4.38
CA THR A 63 -7.29 -1.82 -5.07
C THR A 63 -7.51 -1.45 -6.54
N ALA A 64 -7.84 -0.18 -6.82
CA ALA A 64 -8.05 0.30 -8.18
C ALA A 64 -6.76 0.31 -9.03
N CYS A 65 -5.60 0.49 -8.40
CA CYS A 65 -4.30 0.35 -9.06
C CYS A 65 -3.97 -1.12 -9.33
N GLU A 66 -4.16 -2.01 -8.36
CA GLU A 66 -3.93 -3.46 -8.52
C GLU A 66 -4.86 -4.13 -9.54
N MET A 67 -6.11 -3.66 -9.63
CA MET A 67 -7.06 -4.11 -10.66
C MET A 67 -6.82 -3.47 -12.04
N ASN A 68 -5.81 -2.59 -12.17
CA ASN A 68 -5.38 -1.97 -13.43
C ASN A 68 -6.55 -1.27 -14.16
N LEU A 69 -7.43 -0.58 -13.42
CA LEU A 69 -8.50 0.22 -14.02
C LEU A 69 -7.89 1.35 -14.86
N ALA A 70 -8.40 1.58 -16.07
CA ALA A 70 -7.86 2.60 -16.99
C ALA A 70 -7.79 4.01 -16.37
N ALA A 71 -8.72 4.34 -15.46
CA ALA A 71 -8.72 5.60 -14.74
C ALA A 71 -7.58 5.72 -13.72
N SER A 72 -7.16 4.63 -13.06
CA SER A 72 -6.15 4.69 -12.01
C SER A 72 -4.76 5.03 -12.56
N LYS A 73 -4.41 4.57 -13.77
CA LYS A 73 -3.16 4.95 -14.44
C LYS A 73 -3.05 6.45 -14.72
N THR A 74 -4.18 7.12 -14.98
CA THR A 74 -4.20 8.54 -15.35
C THR A 74 -4.01 9.42 -14.12
N TYR A 75 -4.62 9.08 -12.99
CA TYR A 75 -4.59 9.89 -11.76
C TYR A 75 -3.52 9.43 -10.75
N PHE A 76 -3.15 8.16 -10.79
CA PHE A 76 -2.28 7.49 -9.81
C PHE A 76 -1.12 6.76 -10.48
N GLY A 77 -0.56 7.33 -11.55
CA GLY A 77 0.57 6.72 -12.28
C GLY A 77 1.78 6.39 -11.40
N ALA A 78 2.04 7.19 -10.36
CA ALA A 78 3.10 6.92 -9.39
C ALA A 78 2.87 5.65 -8.55
N LEU A 79 1.61 5.26 -8.30
CA LEU A 79 1.27 4.03 -7.58
C LEU A 79 1.42 2.78 -8.46
N HIS A 80 1.59 2.95 -9.78
CA HIS A 80 1.92 1.83 -10.67
C HIS A 80 3.42 1.53 -10.71
N ASP A 81 4.25 2.41 -10.14
CA ASP A 81 5.67 2.13 -9.91
C ASP A 81 5.85 1.41 -8.56
N TRP A 82 6.71 0.39 -8.53
CA TRP A 82 6.91 -0.45 -7.35
C TRP A 82 7.36 0.37 -6.13
N LEU A 83 8.19 1.40 -6.37
CA LEU A 83 8.70 2.26 -5.31
C LEU A 83 7.60 3.17 -4.78
N GLY A 84 6.80 3.78 -5.67
CA GLY A 84 5.69 4.64 -5.29
C GLY A 84 4.62 3.87 -4.53
N GLU A 85 4.30 2.66 -4.95
CA GLU A 85 3.37 1.77 -4.26
C GLU A 85 3.86 1.38 -2.85
N ALA A 86 5.13 0.99 -2.71
CA ALA A 86 5.71 0.61 -1.43
C ALA A 86 5.77 1.80 -0.43
N VAL A 87 6.22 2.97 -0.91
CA VAL A 87 6.26 4.20 -0.10
C VAL A 87 4.84 4.59 0.32
N PHE A 88 3.86 4.48 -0.58
CA PHE A 88 2.46 4.76 -0.27
C PHE A 88 1.92 3.81 0.80
N MET A 89 2.18 2.51 0.71
CA MET A 89 1.77 1.55 1.74
C MET A 89 2.37 1.86 3.12
N ILE A 90 3.65 2.26 3.18
CA ILE A 90 4.29 2.67 4.43
C ILE A 90 3.63 3.94 4.97
N PHE A 91 3.41 4.96 4.13
CA PHE A 91 2.76 6.21 4.51
C PHE A 91 1.37 5.97 5.10
N VAL A 92 0.50 5.23 4.39
CA VAL A 92 -0.84 4.89 4.89
C VAL A 92 -0.75 4.07 6.18
N GLY A 93 0.25 3.19 6.26
CA GLY A 93 0.53 2.43 7.47
C GLY A 93 0.84 3.32 8.68
N THR A 94 1.62 4.37 8.50
CA THR A 94 1.90 5.34 9.58
C THR A 94 0.67 6.11 10.05
N LEU A 95 -0.30 6.36 9.17
CA LEU A 95 -1.58 6.97 9.56
C LEU A 95 -2.38 6.04 10.50
N GLY A 96 -2.39 4.73 10.22
CA GLY A 96 -3.03 3.75 11.10
C GLY A 96 -2.36 3.64 12.46
N VAL A 97 -1.02 3.70 12.49
CA VAL A 97 -0.25 3.72 13.74
C VAL A 97 -0.47 5.03 14.52
N ALA A 98 -0.67 6.16 13.84
CA ALA A 98 -0.89 7.45 14.52
C ALA A 98 -2.18 7.49 15.36
N ILE A 99 -3.20 6.70 14.98
CA ILE A 99 -4.49 6.63 15.69
C ILE A 99 -4.60 5.41 16.63
N TRP A 100 -3.46 4.86 17.07
CA TRP A 100 -3.40 3.65 17.90
C TRP A 100 -4.20 3.71 19.20
N THR A 101 -4.30 4.89 19.81
CA THR A 101 -5.05 5.11 21.05
C THR A 101 -6.55 4.88 20.89
N SER A 102 -7.04 4.96 19.66
CA SER A 102 -8.47 5.03 19.35
C SER A 102 -8.99 3.81 18.61
N SER A 103 -8.12 2.98 18.02
CA SER A 103 -8.51 1.72 17.40
C SER A 103 -7.33 0.75 17.24
N ILE A 104 -7.44 -0.42 17.88
CA ILE A 104 -6.47 -1.51 17.70
C ILE A 104 -6.50 -2.10 16.29
N PHE A 105 -7.63 -1.98 15.59
CA PHE A 105 -7.77 -2.40 14.19
C PHE A 105 -6.98 -1.47 13.27
N ALA A 106 -7.06 -0.16 13.50
CA ALA A 106 -6.25 0.80 12.75
C ALA A 106 -4.75 0.60 13.01
N LEU A 107 -4.37 0.32 14.26
CA LEU A 107 -2.99 -0.01 14.61
C LEU A 107 -2.47 -1.25 13.88
N THR A 108 -3.23 -2.35 13.96
CA THR A 108 -2.87 -3.62 13.34
C THR A 108 -2.80 -3.51 11.82
N GLY A 109 -3.79 -2.84 11.22
CA GLY A 109 -3.80 -2.57 9.79
C GLY A 109 -2.66 -1.65 9.35
N GLY A 110 -2.30 -0.67 10.20
CA GLY A 110 -1.18 0.22 9.98
C GLY A 110 0.16 -0.51 9.92
N PHE A 111 0.46 -1.33 10.94
CA PHE A 111 1.67 -2.15 10.96
C PHE A 111 1.71 -3.17 9.82
N TYR A 112 0.57 -3.79 9.51
CA TYR A 112 0.47 -4.71 8.39
C TYR A 112 0.84 -4.02 7.06
N SER A 113 0.31 -2.81 6.82
CA SER A 113 0.64 -2.05 5.61
C SER A 113 2.12 -1.66 5.53
N ILE A 114 2.75 -1.29 6.65
CA ILE A 114 4.20 -1.03 6.70
C ILE A 114 4.98 -2.31 6.36
N PHE A 115 4.60 -3.45 6.95
CA PHE A 115 5.23 -4.74 6.69
C PHE A 115 5.14 -5.13 5.21
N VAL A 116 3.98 -4.96 4.58
CA VAL A 116 3.79 -5.27 3.16
C VAL A 116 4.60 -4.31 2.27
N GLY A 117 4.69 -3.03 2.62
CA GLY A 117 5.57 -2.08 1.93
C GLY A 117 7.04 -2.50 1.99
N ILE A 118 7.53 -2.91 3.16
CA ILE A 118 8.89 -3.43 3.34
C ILE A 118 9.10 -4.73 2.55
N ALA A 119 8.14 -5.66 2.59
CA ALA A 119 8.20 -6.92 1.85
C ALA A 119 8.29 -6.67 0.33
N THR A 120 7.57 -5.65 -0.16
CA THR A 120 7.62 -5.22 -1.56
C THR A 120 9.02 -4.72 -1.95
N ILE A 121 9.66 -3.92 -1.09
CA ILE A 121 11.02 -3.44 -1.29
C ILE A 121 12.02 -4.62 -1.28
N LEU A 122 11.90 -5.53 -0.30
CA LEU A 122 12.79 -6.70 -0.18
C LEU A 122 12.67 -7.64 -1.38
N ASP A 123 11.47 -7.86 -1.92
CA ASP A 123 11.26 -8.68 -3.12
C ASP A 123 11.97 -8.09 -4.33
N GLN A 124 11.92 -6.76 -4.49
CA GLN A 124 12.63 -6.07 -5.57
C GLN A 124 14.16 -6.16 -5.42
N PHE A 125 14.69 -5.98 -4.21
CA PHE A 125 16.12 -6.18 -3.96
C PHE A 125 16.55 -7.65 -4.16
N ALA A 126 15.73 -8.61 -3.76
CA ALA A 126 16.00 -10.03 -3.97
C ALA A 126 15.97 -10.39 -5.46
N PHE A 127 15.04 -9.83 -6.23
CA PHE A 127 14.97 -9.99 -7.68
C PHE A 127 16.20 -9.37 -8.38
N GLY A 128 16.57 -8.14 -8.01
CA GLY A 128 17.78 -7.48 -8.52
C GLY A 128 19.05 -8.28 -8.23
N ARG A 129 19.17 -8.87 -7.03
CA ARG A 129 20.27 -9.78 -6.68
C ARG A 129 20.26 -11.07 -7.48
N ARG A 130 19.08 -11.65 -7.78
CA ARG A 130 18.99 -12.85 -8.64
C ARG A 130 19.42 -12.58 -10.07
N LEU A 131 19.11 -11.40 -10.61
CA LEU A 131 19.57 -10.99 -11.93
C LEU A 131 21.10 -10.79 -11.96
N LEU A 132 21.67 -10.14 -10.95
CA LEU A 132 23.11 -9.89 -10.84
C LEU A 132 23.92 -11.13 -10.44
N GLY A 133 23.31 -12.12 -9.78
CA GLY A 133 23.94 -13.39 -9.40
C GLY A 133 23.89 -14.46 -10.49
N ASN A 134 23.07 -14.28 -11.53
CA ASN A 134 22.95 -15.18 -12.69
C ASN A 134 23.67 -14.64 -13.94
N THR A 135 24.48 -13.59 -13.83
CA THR A 135 25.41 -13.23 -14.90
C THR A 135 26.52 -14.29 -14.97
N PRO A 136 26.71 -14.97 -16.12
CA PRO A 136 27.73 -16.00 -16.30
C PRO A 136 29.16 -15.44 -16.19
#